data_AF-A0A2V9P0W0-F1
#
_entry.id   AF-A0A2V9P0W0-F1
#
_cell.length_a   1.000
_cell.length_b   1.000
_cell.length_c   1.000
_cell.angle_alpha   90.00
_cell.angle_beta   90.00
_cell.angle_gamma   90.00
#
_symmetry.space_group_name_H-M   'P 1'
#
loop_
_entity.id
_entity.type
_entity.pdbx_description
1 polymer ?
#
loop_
_entity_poly.entity_id
_entity_poly.type
_entity_poly.pdbx_seq_one_letter_code
_entity_poly.pdbx_strand_id
1 'polypeptide(L)'
;RKLRLRAVVPKRGERLLFCDHVEQDGERLFRLACEHDLEGIVAKRKVDPYLPSQATWLKIRNQNYSQWAGREELFERERGSDPDFQVWDGCVVACEGAVV
;
A
#
# COMPACT_ATOMS: atom_id res chain seq x y z
N ARG A 1 -3.51 8.34 -15.89
CA ARG A 1 -3.06 9.21 -14.76
C ARG A 1 -1.54 9.16 -14.55
N LYS A 2 -0.95 7.98 -14.25
CA LYS A 2 0.50 7.81 -14.02
C LYS A 2 1.40 8.38 -15.13
N LEU A 3 1.00 8.27 -16.40
CA LEU A 3 1.71 8.88 -17.54
C LEU A 3 1.83 10.41 -17.42
N ARG A 4 0.73 11.09 -17.08
CA ARG A 4 0.73 12.56 -16.87
C ARG A 4 1.58 12.95 -15.68
N LEU A 5 1.52 12.17 -14.59
CA LEU A 5 2.36 12.40 -13.41
C LEU A 5 3.85 12.24 -13.77
N ARG A 6 4.22 11.22 -14.56
CA ARG A 6 5.60 10.98 -14.98
C ARG A 6 6.15 12.16 -15.79
N ALA A 7 5.32 12.82 -16.58
CA ALA A 7 5.73 13.96 -17.39
C ALA A 7 6.05 15.22 -16.56
N VAL A 8 5.45 15.37 -15.37
CA VAL A 8 5.66 16.54 -14.50
C VAL A 8 6.66 16.29 -13.37
N VAL A 9 6.90 15.03 -12.99
CA VAL A 9 7.88 14.69 -11.95
C VAL A 9 9.31 14.79 -12.54
N PRO A 10 10.24 15.51 -11.88
CA PRO A 10 11.62 15.61 -12.34
C PRO A 10 12.29 14.23 -12.47
N LYS A 11 13.03 14.01 -13.57
CA LYS A 11 13.71 12.73 -13.84
C LYS A 11 14.83 12.40 -12.84
N ARG A 12 15.40 13.42 -12.20
CA ARG A 12 16.50 13.32 -11.21
C ARG A 12 16.23 14.27 -10.05
N GLY A 13 15.13 14.04 -9.33
CA GLY A 13 14.79 14.80 -8.13
C GLY A 13 15.38 14.16 -6.88
N GLU A 14 16.10 14.93 -6.06
CA GLU A 14 16.56 14.48 -4.73
C GLU A 14 15.42 14.45 -3.70
N ARG A 15 14.44 15.36 -3.85
CA ARG A 15 13.34 15.55 -2.89
C ARG A 15 11.99 15.00 -3.35
N LEU A 16 11.83 14.75 -4.65
CA LEU A 16 10.59 14.24 -5.23
C LEU A 16 10.91 13.07 -6.15
N LEU A 17 10.43 11.89 -5.77
CA LEU A 17 10.60 10.66 -6.53
C LEU A 17 9.27 10.23 -7.14
N PHE A 18 9.33 9.68 -8.36
CA PHE A 18 8.17 9.03 -8.94
C PHE A 18 8.04 7.62 -8.35
N CYS A 19 6.97 7.39 -7.59
CA CYS A 19 6.60 6.05 -7.14
C CYS A 19 5.94 5.28 -8.30
N ASP A 20 6.56 4.18 -8.73
CA ASP A 20 6.03 3.37 -9.83
C ASP A 20 4.82 2.51 -9.43
N HIS A 21 4.46 1.56 -10.27
CA HIS A 21 3.40 0.60 -10.02
C HIS A 21 3.62 -0.66 -10.85
N VAL A 22 3.08 -1.77 -10.36
CA VAL A 22 2.99 -3.04 -11.08
C VAL A 22 1.52 -3.27 -11.41
N GLU A 23 1.23 -3.73 -12.63
CA GLU A 23 -0.11 -4.14 -13.03
C GLU A 23 -0.25 -5.65 -12.85
N GLN A 24 -1.40 -6.10 -12.31
CA GLN A 24 -1.82 -7.50 -12.21
C GLN A 24 -0.99 -8.43 -11.30
N ASP A 25 0.21 -8.04 -10.83
CA ASP A 25 1.08 -8.88 -9.99
C ASP A 25 1.22 -8.32 -8.55
N GLY A 26 0.07 -8.10 -7.91
CA GLY A 26 0.01 -7.49 -6.57
C GLY A 26 0.54 -8.40 -5.46
N GLU A 27 0.30 -9.71 -5.55
CA GLU A 27 0.75 -10.69 -4.56
C GLU A 27 2.28 -10.80 -4.51
N ARG A 28 2.93 -10.84 -5.69
CA ARG A 28 4.40 -10.84 -5.75
C ARG A 28 4.98 -9.52 -5.24
N LEU A 29 4.38 -8.39 -5.61
CA LEU A 29 4.79 -7.09 -5.09
C LEU A 29 4.68 -7.03 -3.56
N PHE A 30 3.60 -7.58 -3.00
CA PHE A 30 3.41 -7.64 -1.54
C PHE A 30 4.46 -8.53 -0.88
N ARG A 31 4.74 -9.73 -1.43
CA ARG A 31 5.81 -10.60 -0.92
C ARG A 31 7.17 -9.90 -0.91
N LEU A 32 7.54 -9.24 -2.01
CA LEU A 32 8.77 -8.45 -2.07
C LEU A 32 8.77 -7.29 -1.06
N ALA A 33 7.63 -6.63 -0.87
CA ALA A 33 7.52 -5.59 0.15
C ALA A 33 7.78 -6.14 1.56
N CYS A 34 7.26 -7.34 1.87
CA CYS A 34 7.55 -8.01 3.14
C CYS A 34 9.02 -8.43 3.26
N GLU A 35 9.61 -9.02 2.23
CA GLU A 35 11.02 -9.43 2.19
C GLU A 35 11.98 -8.24 2.40
N HIS A 36 11.60 -7.06 1.93
CA HIS A 36 12.35 -5.82 2.09
C HIS A 36 11.98 -5.00 3.34
N ASP A 37 11.19 -5.58 4.26
CA ASP A 37 10.74 -4.91 5.49
C ASP A 37 10.09 -3.55 5.23
N LEU A 38 9.15 -3.51 4.28
CA LEU A 38 8.31 -2.36 4.00
C LEU A 38 6.95 -2.50 4.71
N GLU A 39 6.29 -1.37 4.95
CA GLU A 39 4.98 -1.29 5.62
C GLU A 39 3.89 -2.12 4.91
N GLY A 40 3.95 -2.22 3.58
CA GLY A 40 2.98 -2.92 2.75
C GLY A 40 2.79 -2.28 1.39
N ILE A 41 1.62 -2.52 0.77
CA ILE A 41 1.27 -2.00 -0.56
C ILE A 41 -0.13 -1.36 -0.58
N VAL A 42 -0.42 -0.59 -1.64
CA VAL A 42 -1.75 -0.05 -1.89
C VAL A 42 -2.23 -0.49 -3.28
N ALA A 43 -3.28 -1.28 -3.33
CA ALA A 43 -3.95 -1.68 -4.57
C ALA A 43 -5.03 -0.67 -4.95
N LYS A 44 -5.02 -0.24 -6.22
CA LYS A 44 -5.97 0.74 -6.76
C LYS A 44 -6.48 0.26 -8.11
N ARG A 45 -7.79 0.34 -8.33
CA ARG A 45 -8.35 0.12 -9.67
C ARG A 45 -7.92 1.26 -10.60
N LYS A 46 -7.40 0.90 -11.78
CA LYS A 46 -6.83 1.85 -12.75
C LYS A 46 -7.86 2.86 -13.29
N VAL A 47 -9.10 2.40 -13.43
CA VAL A 47 -10.21 3.15 -14.03
C VAL A 47 -10.94 4.04 -13.02
N ASP A 48 -10.74 3.82 -11.72
CA ASP A 48 -11.51 4.51 -10.70
C ASP A 48 -11.20 6.02 -10.66
N PRO A 49 -12.23 6.85 -10.48
CA PRO A 49 -12.05 8.26 -10.30
C PRO A 49 -11.37 8.55 -8.95
N TYR A 50 -10.62 9.64 -8.88
CA TYR A 50 -10.09 10.15 -7.61
C TYR A 50 -11.17 11.04 -6.98
N LEU A 51 -12.25 10.43 -6.52
CA LEU A 51 -13.32 11.11 -5.80
C LEU A 51 -13.33 10.62 -4.36
N PRO A 52 -13.36 11.52 -3.35
CA PRO A 52 -13.30 11.14 -1.94
C PRO A 52 -14.32 10.08 -1.54
N SER A 53 -15.52 10.11 -2.12
CA SER A 53 -16.62 9.18 -1.80
C SER A 53 -16.65 7.90 -2.64
N GLN A 54 -15.72 7.70 -3.59
CA GLN A 54 -15.74 6.56 -4.53
C GLN A 54 -14.39 5.87 -4.69
N ALA A 55 -13.33 6.39 -4.07
CA ALA A 55 -12.00 5.81 -4.16
C ALA A 55 -11.93 4.51 -3.33
N THR A 56 -12.14 3.37 -3.97
CA THR A 56 -11.95 2.04 -3.34
C THR A 56 -10.49 1.60 -3.46
N TRP A 57 -9.65 2.06 -2.53
CA TRP A 57 -8.26 1.61 -2.44
C TRP A 57 -8.12 0.58 -1.33
N LEU A 58 -7.34 -0.45 -1.57
CA LEU A 58 -7.02 -1.46 -0.57
C LEU A 58 -5.60 -1.20 -0.09
N LYS A 59 -5.43 -0.86 1.19
CA LYS A 59 -4.11 -0.86 1.82
C LYS A 59 -3.90 -2.21 2.48
N ILE A 60 -2.85 -2.89 2.06
CA ILE A 60 -2.50 -4.26 2.47
C ILE A 60 -1.17 -4.14 3.21
N ARG A 61 -1.17 -4.47 4.51
CA ARG A 61 -0.03 -4.22 5.39
C ARG A 61 0.76 -5.48 5.68
N ASN A 62 2.08 -5.34 5.75
CA ASN A 62 2.98 -6.35 6.28
C ASN A 62 2.86 -6.35 7.81
N GLN A 63 2.31 -7.41 8.39
CA GLN A 63 2.17 -7.51 9.85
C GLN A 63 3.53 -7.60 10.56
N ASN A 64 4.57 -8.08 9.86
CA ASN A 64 5.91 -8.28 10.40
C ASN A 64 6.83 -7.07 10.16
N TYR A 65 6.32 -5.93 9.69
CA TYR A 65 7.17 -4.76 9.43
C TYR A 65 7.79 -4.23 10.73
N SER A 66 9.12 -4.17 10.77
CA SER A 66 9.89 -3.98 12.00
C SER A 66 9.61 -2.66 12.72
N GLN A 67 9.25 -1.61 11.97
CA GLN A 67 8.99 -0.28 12.53
C GLN A 67 7.64 -0.16 13.25
N TRP A 68 6.78 -1.19 13.19
CA TRP A 68 5.59 -1.23 14.04
C TRP A 68 5.96 -1.30 15.52
N ALA A 69 7.02 -2.05 15.85
CA ALA A 69 7.43 -2.30 17.23
C ALA A 69 7.92 -1.01 17.91
N GLY A 70 7.38 -0.73 19.10
CA GLY A 70 7.71 0.47 19.88
C GLY A 70 7.14 1.78 19.33
N ARG A 71 6.25 1.70 18.33
CA ARG A 71 5.52 2.84 17.74
C ARG A 71 4.01 2.59 17.68
N GLU A 72 3.53 1.64 18.48
CA GLU A 72 2.17 1.14 18.46
C GLU A 72 1.18 2.30 18.59
N GLU A 73 1.41 3.26 19.49
CA GLU A 73 0.55 4.43 19.68
C GLU A 73 0.38 5.33 18.43
N LEU A 74 1.40 5.41 17.56
CA LEU A 74 1.33 6.21 16.32
C LEU A 74 0.45 5.54 15.26
N PHE A 75 0.41 4.21 15.28
CA PHE A 75 -0.25 3.40 14.25
C PHE A 75 -1.58 2.78 14.73
N GLU A 76 -1.76 2.60 16.04
CA GLU A 76 -2.99 2.13 16.70
C GLU A 76 -4.08 3.19 16.75
N ARG A 77 -3.68 4.47 16.79
CA ARG A 77 -4.63 5.58 16.68
C ARG A 77 -5.43 5.54 15.37
N GLU A 78 -4.85 4.99 14.30
CA GLU A 78 -5.56 4.76 13.04
C GLU A 78 -6.52 3.56 13.14
N ARG A 79 -6.21 2.53 13.95
CA ARG A 79 -7.03 1.31 14.05
C ARG A 79 -8.34 1.50 14.82
N GLY A 80 -8.32 2.31 15.87
CA GLY A 80 -9.45 2.44 16.80
C GLY A 80 -10.53 3.45 16.39
N SER A 81 -10.26 4.30 15.40
CA SER A 81 -11.14 5.42 15.04
C SER A 81 -11.63 5.40 13.59
N ASP A 82 -11.07 4.53 12.75
CA ASP A 82 -11.42 4.44 11.34
C ASP A 82 -12.36 3.24 11.08
N PRO A 83 -13.65 3.46 10.74
CA PRO A 83 -14.56 2.37 10.39
C PRO A 83 -14.13 1.60 9.13
N ASP A 84 -13.27 2.17 8.28
CA ASP A 84 -12.72 1.46 7.13
C ASP A 84 -11.67 0.42 7.55
N PHE A 85 -11.13 0.49 8.77
CA PHE A 85 -10.02 -0.33 9.26
C PHE A 85 -10.25 -1.85 9.13
N GLN A 86 -11.49 -2.33 9.24
CA GLN A 86 -11.83 -3.76 9.06
C GLN A 86 -11.54 -4.30 7.65
N VAL A 87 -11.45 -3.43 6.64
CA VAL A 87 -11.15 -3.81 5.24
C VAL A 87 -9.65 -4.04 5.00
N TRP A 88 -8.79 -3.56 5.91
CA TRP A 88 -7.33 -3.46 5.67
C TRP A 88 -6.59 -4.77 5.90
N ASP A 89 -7.09 -5.59 6.82
CA ASP A 89 -6.47 -6.88 7.16
C ASP A 89 -7.09 -8.04 6.35
N GLY A 90 -8.24 -7.82 5.70
CA GLY A 90 -8.95 -8.87 4.95
C GLY A 90 -8.18 -9.42 3.73
N CYS A 91 -7.30 -8.61 3.13
CA CYS A 91 -6.48 -9.03 1.99
C CYS A 91 -5.19 -9.75 2.39
N VAL A 92 -4.75 -9.66 3.65
CA VAL A 92 -3.52 -10.30 4.11
C VAL A 92 -3.69 -11.82 4.11
N VAL A 93 -4.86 -12.31 4.54
CA VAL A 93 -5.22 -13.73 4.56
C VAL A 93 -5.16 -14.38 3.17
N ALA A 94 -5.46 -13.62 2.10
CA ALA A 94 -5.37 -14.11 0.74
C ALA A 94 -3.91 -14.33 0.27
N CYS A 95 -2.94 -13.64 0.89
CA CYS A 95 -1.53 -13.68 0.51
C CYS A 95 -0.69 -14.68 1.35
N GLU A 96 -1.20 -15.13 2.50
CA GLU A 96 -0.51 -16.06 3.41
C GLU A 96 -0.53 -17.53 2.92
N GLY A 97 -1.32 -17.86 1.89
CA GLY A 97 -1.45 -19.21 1.33
C GLY A 97 -0.36 -19.63 0.32
N ALA A 98 0.66 -18.81 0.08
CA ALA A 98 1.64 -19.01 -0.99
C ALA A 98 3.09 -19.23 -0.50
N VAL A 99 3.27 -19.80 0.69
CA VAL A 99 4.57 -20.27 1.18
C VAL A 99 4.61 -21.79 1.08
N VAL A 100 5.22 -22.31 0.01
CA VAL A 100 5.75 -23.68 -0.07
C VAL A 100 7.19 -23.58 -0.56
#